data_AF-A0A938PDJ3-F1
#
_entry.id   AF-A0A938PDJ3-F1
#
_cell.length_a   1.000
_cell.length_b   1.000
_cell.length_c   1.000
_cell.angle_alpha   90.00
_cell.angle_beta   90.00
_cell.angle_gamma   90.00
#
_symmetry.space_group_name_H-M   'P 1'
#
loop_
_entity.id
_entity.type
_entity.pdbx_description
1 polymer ?
#
loop_
_entity_poly.entity_id
_entity_poly.type
_entity_poly.pdbx_seq_one_letter_code
_entity_poly.pdbx_strand_id
1 'polypeptide(L)'
;MKKNTSTPVCTFDPRVVPASVPDSWLSLSREIDYTPAGFYLRTCHSVRDGSTFGIELLDSRGSVVNAQPSSTPALTVLQGNGARLECVFGAGGALRLRVRDGKARLALPHLKSYCPVIFAHNADRIQVSLTWVKSQFAVTRLAGRMTLDAPWQGERVERGVIELVPRKGGWAELAIEAMQSTWPATSHSEPFDDVVARRGAEFAAFLKPFPA
;
A
#
# COMPACT_ATOMS: atom_id res chain seq x y z
N MET A 1 -44.50 -14.99 -5.66
CA MET A 1 -43.30 -14.99 -4.80
C MET A 1 -42.74 -13.58 -4.73
N LYS A 2 -42.92 -12.89 -3.60
CA LYS A 2 -42.28 -11.57 -3.37
C LYS A 2 -40.83 -11.83 -2.94
N LYS A 3 -39.85 -11.32 -3.69
CA LYS A 3 -38.44 -11.36 -3.29
C LYS A 3 -38.30 -10.48 -2.05
N ASN A 4 -37.97 -11.08 -0.91
CA ASN A 4 -37.50 -10.35 0.27
C ASN A 4 -36.16 -9.70 -0.09
N THR A 5 -36.20 -8.44 -0.49
CA THR A 5 -35.02 -7.57 -0.51
C THR A 5 -34.77 -7.11 0.92
N SER A 6 -34.06 -7.92 1.70
CA SER A 6 -33.45 -7.42 2.92
C SER A 6 -32.41 -6.38 2.51
N THR A 7 -32.67 -5.12 2.78
CA THR A 7 -31.66 -4.06 2.68
C THR A 7 -30.50 -4.49 3.56
N PRO A 8 -29.27 -4.64 3.02
CA PRO A 8 -28.13 -4.99 3.87
C PRO A 8 -27.98 -3.88 4.91
N VAL A 9 -28.12 -4.25 6.18
CA VAL A 9 -27.83 -3.36 7.30
C VAL A 9 -26.34 -3.08 7.23
N CYS A 10 -25.97 -1.86 6.83
CA CYS A 10 -24.59 -1.39 6.86
C CYS A 10 -24.17 -1.32 8.34
N THR A 11 -23.59 -2.41 8.82
CA THR A 11 -23.03 -2.47 10.16
C THR A 11 -21.64 -1.86 10.06
N PHE A 12 -21.46 -0.66 10.61
CA PHE A 12 -20.14 -0.03 10.68
C PHE A 12 -19.22 -0.92 11.53
N ASP A 13 -18.26 -1.56 10.89
CA ASP A 13 -17.20 -2.32 11.57
C ASP A 13 -15.90 -1.52 11.49
N PRO A 14 -15.43 -0.91 12.61
CA PRO A 14 -14.20 -0.12 12.60
C PRO A 14 -12.97 -0.95 12.20
N ARG A 15 -13.03 -2.28 12.25
CA ARG A 15 -11.92 -3.18 11.89
C ARG A 15 -11.71 -3.31 10.38
N VAL A 16 -12.69 -2.91 9.57
CA VAL A 16 -12.57 -2.90 8.10
C VAL A 16 -12.42 -1.48 7.54
N VAL A 17 -12.35 -0.46 8.40
CA VAL A 17 -12.15 0.93 7.99
C VAL A 17 -10.75 1.08 7.40
N PRO A 18 -10.63 1.68 6.20
CA PRO A 18 -9.32 1.92 5.61
C PRO A 18 -8.45 2.81 6.51
N ALA A 19 -7.19 2.44 6.71
CA ALA A 19 -6.22 3.29 7.40
C ALA A 19 -5.74 4.40 6.45
N SER A 20 -5.77 5.65 6.90
CA SER A 20 -5.31 6.83 6.16
C SER A 20 -4.91 7.93 7.15
N VAL A 21 -4.35 9.04 6.64
CA VAL A 21 -3.97 10.21 7.45
C VAL A 21 -4.45 11.50 6.76
N PRO A 22 -4.60 12.61 7.52
CA PRO A 22 -4.73 13.93 6.93
C PRO A 22 -3.63 14.17 5.89
N ASP A 23 -3.98 14.88 4.82
CA ASP A 23 -3.11 15.21 3.68
C ASP A 23 -2.65 14.01 2.82
N SER A 24 -3.20 12.82 3.04
CA SER A 24 -3.02 11.69 2.13
C SER A 24 -4.25 11.45 1.27
N TRP A 25 -4.02 11.28 -0.02
CA TRP A 25 -5.02 10.73 -0.95
C TRP A 25 -5.03 9.21 -0.96
N LEU A 26 -4.17 8.59 -0.15
CA LEU A 26 -3.98 7.15 -0.09
C LEU A 26 -4.68 6.57 1.14
N SER A 27 -5.17 5.35 1.01
CA SER A 27 -5.68 4.57 2.13
C SER A 27 -5.33 3.09 1.99
N LEU A 28 -5.16 2.40 3.11
CA LEU A 28 -4.93 0.96 3.18
C LEU A 28 -6.21 0.27 3.59
N SER A 29 -6.71 -0.64 2.77
CA SER A 29 -7.93 -1.41 3.09
C SER A 29 -7.71 -2.90 2.90
N ARG A 30 -8.49 -3.67 3.63
CA ARG A 30 -8.68 -5.09 3.34
C ARG A 30 -9.92 -5.24 2.49
N GLU A 31 -9.77 -5.80 1.30
CA GLU A 31 -10.87 -6.07 0.39
C GLU A 31 -11.22 -7.56 0.44
N ILE A 32 -12.40 -7.87 0.98
CA ILE A 32 -12.93 -9.23 1.05
C ILE A 32 -13.76 -9.61 -0.18
N ASP A 33 -14.37 -8.62 -0.83
CA ASP A 33 -15.26 -8.82 -1.98
C ASP A 33 -14.53 -8.66 -3.33
N TYR A 34 -13.25 -8.30 -3.30
CA TYR A 34 -12.43 -8.22 -4.50
C TYR A 34 -12.00 -9.61 -4.95
N THR A 35 -11.75 -9.75 -6.25
CA THR A 35 -11.08 -10.93 -6.80
C THR A 35 -9.74 -10.49 -7.40
N PRO A 36 -8.60 -10.83 -6.77
CA PRO A 36 -8.47 -11.60 -5.52
C PRO A 36 -8.80 -10.76 -4.28
N ALA A 37 -9.29 -11.39 -3.22
CA ALA A 37 -9.42 -10.74 -1.92
C ALA A 37 -8.02 -10.51 -1.33
N GLY A 38 -7.80 -9.41 -0.61
CA GLY A 38 -6.44 -9.06 -0.18
C GLY A 38 -6.31 -7.74 0.55
N PHE A 39 -5.06 -7.33 0.77
CA PHE A 39 -4.72 -6.04 1.35
C PHE A 39 -4.30 -5.08 0.25
N TYR A 40 -4.90 -3.90 0.18
CA TYR A 40 -4.77 -3.00 -0.96
C TYR A 40 -4.43 -1.58 -0.54
N LEU A 41 -3.58 -0.93 -1.34
CA LEU A 41 -3.49 0.52 -1.40
C LEU A 41 -4.60 1.04 -2.31
N ARG A 42 -5.33 2.03 -1.82
CA ARG A 42 -6.40 2.71 -2.53
C ARG A 42 -6.14 4.19 -2.63
N THR A 43 -6.77 4.83 -3.61
CA THR A 43 -6.83 6.30 -3.72
C THR A 43 -8.25 6.80 -3.48
N CYS A 44 -8.37 7.92 -2.77
CA CYS A 44 -9.65 8.59 -2.51
C CYS A 44 -10.21 9.31 -3.76
N HIS A 45 -9.43 9.46 -4.83
CA HIS A 45 -9.87 10.12 -6.07
C HIS A 45 -10.67 9.22 -7.02
N SER A 46 -10.82 7.93 -6.72
CA SER A 46 -11.48 7.00 -7.64
C SER A 46 -13.00 7.01 -7.47
N VAL A 47 -13.73 7.16 -8.57
CA VAL A 47 -15.19 6.98 -8.63
C VAL A 47 -15.62 5.52 -8.82
N ARG A 48 -14.67 4.62 -9.12
CA ARG A 48 -14.86 3.17 -9.32
C ARG A 48 -13.61 2.46 -8.78
N ASP A 49 -13.78 1.24 -8.26
CA ASP A 49 -12.74 0.32 -7.75
C ASP A 49 -11.37 0.98 -7.53
N GLY A 50 -11.23 1.64 -6.38
CA GLY A 50 -10.08 2.49 -6.07
C GLY A 50 -8.78 1.76 -5.78
N SER A 51 -8.74 0.44 -5.97
CA SER A 51 -7.59 -0.41 -5.71
C SER A 51 -6.47 -0.12 -6.73
N THR A 52 -5.34 0.34 -6.20
CA THR A 52 -4.17 0.75 -6.99
C THR A 52 -3.10 -0.33 -6.96
N PHE A 53 -2.71 -0.78 -5.77
CA PHE A 53 -1.75 -1.85 -5.56
C PHE A 53 -2.31 -2.89 -4.61
N GLY A 54 -2.32 -4.16 -5.00
CA GLY A 54 -2.39 -5.28 -4.07
C GLY A 54 -1.05 -5.43 -3.36
N ILE A 55 -1.09 -5.49 -2.03
CA ILE A 55 0.06 -5.59 -1.15
C ILE A 55 0.09 -7.00 -0.56
N GLU A 56 1.12 -7.76 -0.91
CA GLU A 56 1.33 -9.12 -0.39
C GLU A 56 2.62 -9.17 0.44
N LEU A 57 2.56 -9.92 1.54
CA LEU A 57 3.76 -10.37 2.25
C LEU A 57 4.14 -11.75 1.73
N LEU A 58 5.38 -11.94 1.34
CA LEU A 58 5.94 -13.24 0.95
C LEU A 58 6.92 -13.72 2.03
N ASP A 59 6.91 -15.01 2.31
CA ASP A 59 7.90 -15.62 3.20
C ASP A 59 9.27 -15.81 2.50
N SER A 60 10.22 -16.39 3.23
CA SER A 60 11.58 -16.68 2.72
C SER A 60 11.60 -17.65 1.52
N ARG A 61 10.54 -18.42 1.31
CA ARG A 61 10.38 -19.34 0.17
C ARG A 61 9.68 -18.68 -1.02
N GLY A 62 9.22 -17.43 -0.86
CA GLY A 62 8.47 -16.68 -1.87
C GLY A 62 6.99 -17.02 -1.93
N SER A 63 6.46 -17.75 -0.93
CA SER A 63 5.04 -18.06 -0.82
C SER A 63 4.28 -16.91 -0.16
N VAL A 64 3.07 -16.62 -0.65
CA VAL A 64 2.21 -15.59 -0.07
C VAL A 64 1.82 -16.00 1.35
N VAL A 65 2.08 -15.12 2.31
CA VAL A 65 1.68 -15.29 3.70
C VAL A 65 0.23 -14.86 3.84
N ASN A 66 -0.65 -15.81 4.20
CA ASN A 66 -2.05 -15.52 4.50
C ASN A 66 -2.18 -14.93 5.91
N ALA A 67 -1.75 -13.68 6.08
CA ALA A 67 -1.81 -12.95 7.35
C ALA A 67 -3.03 -12.01 7.41
N GLN A 68 -3.64 -11.95 8.59
CA GLN A 68 -4.62 -10.90 8.89
C GLN A 68 -3.90 -9.59 9.24
N PRO A 69 -4.25 -8.45 8.62
CA PRO A 69 -3.65 -7.17 9.01
C PRO A 69 -4.06 -6.83 10.45
N SER A 70 -3.07 -6.45 11.26
CA SER A 70 -3.26 -5.85 12.57
C SER A 70 -2.97 -4.36 12.45
N SER A 71 -3.97 -3.52 12.69
CA SER A 71 -3.87 -2.07 12.51
C SER A 71 -4.00 -1.36 13.84
N THR A 72 -3.09 -0.42 14.07
CA THR A 72 -3.21 0.66 15.05
C THR A 72 -3.27 1.98 14.28
N PRO A 73 -3.69 3.09 14.90
CA PRO A 73 -3.65 4.41 14.26
C PRO A 73 -2.25 4.82 13.77
N ALA A 74 -1.18 4.26 14.35
CA ALA A 74 0.20 4.57 14.01
C ALA A 74 0.82 3.62 12.99
N LEU A 75 0.33 2.38 12.89
CA LEU A 75 0.99 1.32 12.14
C LEU A 75 0.04 0.19 11.78
N THR A 76 0.12 -0.26 10.52
CA THR A 76 -0.51 -1.51 10.06
C THR A 76 0.56 -2.59 9.84
N VAL A 77 0.30 -3.80 10.33
CA VAL A 77 1.25 -4.92 10.29
C VAL A 77 0.61 -6.15 9.65
N LEU A 78 1.33 -6.75 8.70
CA LEU A 78 1.11 -8.11 8.22
C LEU A 78 2.25 -8.99 8.73
N GLN A 79 1.93 -10.08 9.41
CA GLN A 79 2.95 -10.98 9.97
C GLN A 79 2.50 -12.44 9.92
N GLY A 80 3.43 -13.32 9.57
CA GLY A 80 3.20 -14.77 9.51
C GLY A 80 4.39 -15.49 8.88
N ASN A 81 4.52 -16.79 9.13
CA ASN A 81 5.60 -17.64 8.60
C ASN A 81 7.03 -17.05 8.79
N GLY A 82 7.25 -16.36 9.91
CA GLY A 82 8.51 -15.69 10.23
C GLY A 82 8.75 -14.35 9.52
N ALA A 83 7.94 -13.99 8.52
CA ALA A 83 8.05 -12.74 7.79
C ALA A 83 7.18 -11.64 8.41
N ARG A 84 7.57 -10.38 8.21
CA ARG A 84 6.83 -9.21 8.72
C ARG A 84 6.90 -8.03 7.77
N LEU A 85 5.75 -7.45 7.46
CA LEU A 85 5.56 -6.23 6.69
C LEU A 85 4.83 -5.20 7.54
N GLU A 86 5.37 -3.99 7.56
CA GLU A 86 4.91 -2.84 8.33
C GLU A 86 4.59 -1.69 7.39
N CYS A 87 3.45 -1.04 7.60
CA CYS A 87 2.94 0.03 6.76
C CYS A 87 2.58 1.24 7.62
N VAL A 88 3.12 2.42 7.28
CA VAL A 88 2.86 3.67 8.00
C VAL A 88 2.78 4.84 7.01
N PHE A 89 1.94 5.83 7.29
CA PHE A 89 1.91 7.07 6.52
C PHE A 89 2.94 8.08 7.05
N GLY A 90 3.92 8.42 6.21
CA GLY A 90 4.95 9.42 6.44
C GLY A 90 4.48 10.86 6.21
N ALA A 91 5.44 11.78 6.12
CA ALA A 91 5.18 13.17 5.73
C ALA A 91 4.60 13.25 4.30
N GLY A 92 3.83 14.31 4.01
CA GLY A 92 3.22 14.51 2.69
C GLY A 92 2.21 13.44 2.28
N GLY A 93 1.69 12.67 3.25
CA GLY A 93 0.74 11.58 2.99
C GLY A 93 1.34 10.35 2.30
N ALA A 94 2.67 10.26 2.20
CA ALA A 94 3.38 9.13 1.62
C ALA A 94 3.14 7.84 2.40
N LEU A 95 2.83 6.73 1.74
CA LEU A 95 2.80 5.43 2.39
C LEU A 95 4.22 4.84 2.40
N ARG A 96 4.75 4.54 3.58
CA ARG A 96 6.00 3.79 3.75
C ARG A 96 5.72 2.34 4.08
N LEU A 97 6.45 1.43 3.44
CA LEU A 97 6.40 0.00 3.68
C LEU A 97 7.79 -0.48 4.08
N ARG A 98 7.88 -1.24 5.17
CA ARG A 98 9.11 -1.84 5.67
C ARG A 98 8.93 -3.34 5.87
N VAL A 99 9.85 -4.15 5.35
CA VAL A 99 9.75 -5.63 5.39
C VAL A 99 11.03 -6.27 5.89
N ARG A 100 10.90 -7.34 6.67
CA ARG A 100 12.00 -8.22 7.11
C ARG A 100 11.62 -9.70 6.99
N ASP A 101 12.65 -10.54 6.94
CA ASP A 101 12.54 -12.00 6.97
C ASP A 101 11.62 -12.60 5.89
N GLY A 102 11.44 -11.85 4.80
CA GLY A 102 10.52 -12.14 3.69
C GLY A 102 10.64 -11.07 2.60
N LYS A 103 9.59 -10.88 1.80
CA LYS A 103 9.52 -9.82 0.78
C LYS A 103 8.15 -9.14 0.83
N ALA A 104 8.10 -7.89 0.40
CA ALA A 104 6.82 -7.25 0.09
C ALA A 104 6.65 -7.26 -1.43
N ARG A 105 5.45 -7.59 -1.91
CA ARG A 105 5.08 -7.51 -3.31
C ARG A 105 3.94 -6.52 -3.49
N LEU A 106 4.12 -5.58 -4.40
CA LEU A 106 3.07 -4.70 -4.91
C LEU A 106 2.67 -5.19 -6.29
N ALA A 107 1.43 -5.66 -6.44
CA ALA A 107 0.89 -6.15 -7.70
C ALA A 107 -0.22 -5.20 -8.19
N LEU A 108 -0.29 -4.96 -9.49
CA LEU A 108 -1.40 -4.20 -10.07
C LEU A 108 -2.60 -5.13 -10.37
N PRO A 109 -3.76 -4.96 -9.72
CA PRO A 109 -4.87 -5.92 -9.82
C PRO A 109 -5.64 -5.87 -11.14
N HIS A 110 -5.59 -4.76 -11.89
CA HIS A 110 -6.48 -4.52 -13.03
C HIS A 110 -5.76 -4.35 -14.39
N LEU A 111 -4.59 -4.98 -14.56
CA LEU A 111 -3.75 -4.87 -15.77
C LEU A 111 -4.44 -5.27 -17.08
N LYS A 112 -5.41 -6.18 -17.02
CA LYS A 112 -6.11 -6.66 -18.24
C LYS A 112 -7.20 -5.70 -18.71
N SER A 113 -7.77 -4.93 -17.78
CA SER A 113 -8.90 -4.03 -18.05
C SER A 113 -8.45 -2.62 -18.41
N TYR A 114 -7.20 -2.29 -18.10
CA TYR A 114 -6.64 -0.96 -18.27
C TYR A 114 -5.18 -1.06 -18.72
N CYS A 115 -4.68 -0.09 -19.49
CA CYS A 115 -3.26 -0.02 -19.86
C CYS A 115 -2.52 0.91 -18.88
N PRO A 116 -2.00 0.42 -17.74
CA PRO A 116 -1.14 1.23 -16.90
C PRO A 116 0.21 1.47 -17.58
N VAL A 117 0.86 2.56 -17.19
CA VAL A 117 2.23 2.86 -17.60
C VAL A 117 3.15 2.69 -16.41
N ILE A 118 4.08 1.74 -16.48
CA ILE A 118 5.03 1.43 -15.40
C ILE A 118 6.44 1.61 -15.92
N PHE A 119 7.18 2.55 -15.35
CA PHE A 119 8.51 2.91 -15.82
C PHE A 119 9.51 2.97 -14.66
N ALA A 120 10.61 2.23 -14.77
CA ALA A 120 11.75 2.38 -13.87
C ALA A 120 12.66 3.49 -14.39
N HIS A 121 12.72 4.61 -13.68
CA HIS A 121 13.68 5.68 -13.97
C HIS A 121 15.11 5.25 -13.61
N ASN A 122 15.24 4.50 -12.53
CA ASN A 122 16.47 3.85 -12.09
C ASN A 122 16.13 2.74 -11.07
N ALA A 123 17.13 2.15 -10.42
CA ALA A 123 16.95 1.10 -9.42
C ALA A 123 16.12 1.51 -8.20
N ASP A 124 15.94 2.83 -7.98
CA ASP A 124 15.39 3.40 -6.77
C ASP A 124 14.06 4.11 -7.02
N ARG A 125 13.69 4.33 -8.27
CA ARG A 125 12.54 5.15 -8.65
C ARG A 125 11.74 4.47 -9.74
N ILE A 126 10.53 4.04 -9.39
CA ILE A 126 9.53 3.51 -10.32
C ILE A 126 8.33 4.45 -10.35
N GLN A 127 7.95 4.88 -11.54
CA GLN A 127 6.73 5.61 -11.80
C GLN A 127 5.64 4.63 -12.24
N VAL A 128 4.44 4.80 -11.68
CA VAL A 128 3.26 4.00 -12.02
C VAL A 128 2.12 4.97 -12.33
N SER A 129 1.66 5.00 -13.58
CA SER A 129 0.49 5.79 -14.01
C SER A 129 -0.70 4.87 -14.24
N LEU A 130 -1.77 5.13 -13.49
CA LEU A 130 -2.98 4.32 -13.51
C LEU A 130 -4.15 5.18 -14.04
N THR A 131 -4.48 4.99 -15.30
CA THR A 131 -5.49 5.79 -16.01
C THR A 131 -6.91 5.65 -15.42
N TRP A 132 -7.26 4.48 -14.88
CA TRP A 132 -8.60 4.22 -14.32
C TRP A 132 -8.87 4.97 -13.02
N VAL A 133 -7.84 5.20 -12.21
CA VAL A 133 -7.93 6.04 -11.00
C VAL A 133 -7.40 7.46 -11.23
N LYS A 134 -7.10 7.83 -12.48
CA LYS A 134 -6.58 9.14 -12.90
C LYS A 134 -5.44 9.65 -12.01
N SER A 135 -4.58 8.74 -11.58
CA SER A 135 -3.53 9.03 -10.59
C SER A 135 -2.20 8.45 -11.06
N GLN A 136 -1.12 9.14 -10.71
CA GLN A 136 0.24 8.65 -10.89
C GLN A 136 0.88 8.45 -9.52
N PHE A 137 1.81 7.52 -9.43
CA PHE A 137 2.48 7.16 -8.19
C PHE A 137 3.99 7.14 -8.40
N ALA A 138 4.70 7.74 -7.47
CA ALA A 138 6.13 7.62 -7.30
C ALA A 138 6.41 6.53 -6.26
N VAL A 139 7.10 5.46 -6.67
CA VAL A 139 7.58 4.41 -5.78
C VAL A 139 9.09 4.58 -5.62
N THR A 140 9.51 4.94 -4.41
CA THR A 140 10.91 5.26 -4.08
C THR A 140 11.49 4.21 -3.12
N ARG A 141 12.59 3.56 -3.50
CA ARG A 141 13.34 2.67 -2.60
C ARG A 141 14.11 3.49 -1.57
N LEU A 142 13.96 3.15 -0.29
CA LEU A 142 14.67 3.78 0.83
C LEU A 142 15.76 2.85 1.40
N ALA A 143 15.47 1.54 1.47
CA ALA A 143 16.42 0.54 1.94
C ALA A 143 16.22 -0.81 1.25
N GLY A 144 17.22 -1.69 1.30
CA GLY A 144 17.17 -3.01 0.68
C GLY A 144 17.31 -2.97 -0.85
N ARG A 145 16.65 -3.90 -1.54
CA ARG A 145 16.61 -3.99 -3.01
C ARG A 145 15.16 -3.90 -3.49
N MET A 146 14.94 -3.15 -4.56
CA MET A 146 13.66 -3.09 -5.27
C MET A 146 13.84 -3.70 -6.66
N THR A 147 12.90 -4.51 -7.10
CA THR A 147 12.87 -5.07 -8.46
C THR A 147 11.53 -4.80 -9.11
N LEU A 148 11.56 -4.44 -10.38
CA LEU A 148 10.38 -4.31 -11.21
C LEU A 148 10.33 -5.48 -12.19
N ASP A 149 9.19 -6.15 -12.22
CA ASP A 149 8.83 -7.05 -13.29
C ASP A 149 7.61 -6.49 -14.03
N ALA A 150 7.88 -6.01 -15.24
CA ALA A 150 6.94 -5.37 -16.14
C ALA A 150 7.23 -5.76 -17.60
N PRO A 151 6.93 -7.01 -18.01
CA PRO A 151 7.14 -7.44 -19.39
C PRO A 151 6.19 -6.68 -20.32
N TRP A 152 6.77 -5.79 -21.12
CA TRP A 152 6.06 -5.00 -22.13
C TRP A 152 5.90 -5.80 -23.42
N GLN A 153 4.68 -5.79 -23.97
CA GLN A 153 4.35 -6.29 -25.29
C GLN A 153 3.64 -5.19 -26.07
N GLY A 154 4.42 -4.40 -26.83
CA GLY A 154 3.94 -3.18 -27.47
C GLY A 154 3.49 -2.16 -26.42
N GLU A 155 2.24 -1.73 -26.49
CA GLU A 155 1.65 -0.72 -25.59
C GLU A 155 1.08 -1.30 -24.29
N ARG A 156 1.16 -2.62 -24.09
CA ARG A 156 0.57 -3.30 -22.93
C ARG A 156 1.63 -3.92 -22.06
N VAL A 157 1.38 -3.92 -20.75
CA VAL A 157 2.17 -4.63 -19.77
C VAL A 157 1.38 -5.86 -19.30
N GLU A 158 1.94 -7.06 -19.42
CA GLU A 158 1.22 -8.30 -19.06
C GLU A 158 1.11 -8.50 -17.55
N ARG A 159 2.17 -8.10 -16.83
CA ARG A 159 2.29 -8.18 -15.38
C ARG A 159 2.97 -6.91 -14.87
N GLY A 160 2.52 -6.37 -13.75
CA GLY A 160 3.11 -5.20 -13.11
C GLY A 160 3.36 -5.51 -11.66
N VAL A 161 4.57 -5.95 -11.35
CA VAL A 161 4.97 -6.40 -10.01
C VAL A 161 6.22 -5.67 -9.55
N ILE A 162 6.13 -5.04 -8.39
CA ILE A 162 7.27 -4.45 -7.68
C ILE A 162 7.53 -5.33 -6.45
N GLU A 163 8.73 -5.88 -6.34
CA GLU A 163 9.15 -6.60 -5.14
C GLU A 163 10.19 -5.80 -4.36
N LEU A 164 10.00 -5.78 -3.04
CA LEU A 164 10.92 -5.19 -2.07
C LEU A 164 11.57 -6.31 -1.25
N VAL A 165 12.89 -6.38 -1.31
CA VAL A 165 13.69 -7.49 -0.77
C VAL A 165 14.71 -6.96 0.25
N PRO A 166 14.66 -7.42 1.50
CA PRO A 166 15.66 -7.11 2.53
C PRO A 166 17.07 -7.55 2.13
N ARG A 167 18.06 -6.79 2.60
CA ARG A 167 19.43 -7.33 2.68
C ARG A 167 19.47 -8.32 3.85
N LYS A 168 20.36 -9.32 3.79
CA LYS A 168 20.46 -10.39 4.79
C LYS A 168 20.53 -9.80 6.22
N GLY A 169 19.58 -10.19 7.08
CA GLY A 169 19.49 -9.76 8.48
C GLY A 169 19.04 -8.30 8.69
N GLY A 170 18.66 -7.59 7.64
CA GLY A 170 18.21 -6.20 7.70
C GLY A 170 16.75 -6.03 7.28
N TRP A 171 16.34 -4.78 7.20
CA TRP A 171 15.06 -4.37 6.62
C TRP A 171 15.24 -3.94 5.16
N ALA A 172 14.18 -4.07 4.37
CA ALA A 172 13.99 -3.26 3.18
C ALA A 172 12.85 -2.29 3.39
N GLU A 173 12.93 -1.16 2.68
CA GLU A 173 11.95 -0.09 2.84
C GLU A 173 11.71 0.65 1.53
N LEU A 174 10.46 1.02 1.28
CA LEU A 174 10.07 1.90 0.18
C LEU A 174 8.99 2.91 0.62
N ALA A 175 8.87 3.98 -0.14
CA ALA A 175 7.78 4.95 -0.05
C ALA A 175 6.94 4.94 -1.34
N ILE A 176 5.63 5.15 -1.21
CA ILE A 176 4.66 5.32 -2.30
C ILE A 176 3.97 6.66 -2.10
N GLU A 177 4.05 7.51 -3.10
CA GLU A 177 3.46 8.84 -3.09
C GLU A 177 2.58 9.03 -4.32
N ALA A 178 1.38 9.61 -4.13
CA ALA A 178 0.62 10.12 -5.26
C ALA A 178 1.34 11.34 -5.84
N MET A 179 1.42 11.42 -7.16
CA MET A 179 2.01 12.54 -7.87
C MET A 179 1.12 13.00 -9.03
N GLN A 180 1.24 14.28 -9.39
CA GLN A 180 0.51 14.84 -10.52
C GLN A 180 1.33 14.76 -11.81
N SER A 181 2.43 15.51 -11.87
CA SER A 181 3.30 15.61 -13.05
C SER A 181 4.80 15.59 -12.72
N THR A 182 5.16 15.82 -11.45
CA THR A 182 6.54 15.89 -10.99
C THR A 182 6.77 14.92 -9.84
N TRP A 183 8.00 14.41 -9.73
CA TRP A 183 8.38 13.57 -8.60
C TRP A 183 8.27 14.41 -7.31
N PRO A 184 7.61 13.89 -6.25
CA PRO A 184 7.51 14.63 -4.99
C PRO A 184 8.90 14.96 -4.44
N ALA A 185 9.05 16.18 -3.90
CA ALA A 185 10.31 16.65 -3.32
C ALA A 185 10.59 16.07 -1.91
N THR A 186 9.75 15.16 -1.42
CA THR A 186 9.84 14.58 -0.07
C THR A 186 11.16 13.84 0.11
N SER A 187 11.97 14.25 1.08
CA SER A 187 13.31 13.68 1.31
C SER A 187 13.28 12.29 1.94
N HIS A 188 12.15 11.86 2.50
CA HIS A 188 11.98 10.61 3.28
C HIS A 188 13.12 10.35 4.30
N SER A 189 13.72 11.42 4.81
CA SER A 189 14.93 11.35 5.65
C SER A 189 14.63 10.96 7.11
N GLU A 190 13.38 11.08 7.54
CA GLU A 190 12.90 10.62 8.85
C GLU A 190 13.07 9.09 8.96
N PRO A 191 13.66 8.54 10.03
CA PRO A 191 13.68 7.10 10.27
C PRO A 191 12.27 6.50 10.38
N PHE A 192 12.07 5.26 9.93
CA PHE A 192 10.74 4.63 9.92
C PHE A 192 10.10 4.57 11.31
N ASP A 193 10.86 4.21 12.34
CA ASP A 193 10.33 4.10 13.71
C ASP A 193 9.96 5.47 14.29
N ASP A 194 10.65 6.54 13.87
CA ASP A 194 10.31 7.91 14.26
C ASP A 194 8.99 8.35 13.62
N VAL A 195 8.73 7.96 12.36
CA VAL A 195 7.41 8.17 11.73
C VAL A 195 6.31 7.49 12.54
N VAL A 196 6.52 6.23 12.94
CA VAL A 196 5.53 5.46 13.73
C VAL A 196 5.29 6.15 15.07
N ALA A 197 6.36 6.53 15.78
CA ALA A 197 6.26 7.22 17.06
C ALA A 197 5.51 8.56 16.93
N ARG A 198 5.82 9.36 15.92
CA ARG A 198 5.14 10.63 15.63
C ARG A 198 3.66 10.41 15.35
N ARG A 199 3.29 9.41 14.54
CA ARG A 199 1.87 9.09 14.27
C ARG A 199 1.12 8.64 15.51
N GLY A 200 1.76 7.86 16.37
CA GLY A 200 1.21 7.52 17.69
C GLY A 200 0.96 8.75 18.55
N ALA A 201 1.91 9.68 18.60
CA ALA A 201 1.80 10.92 19.35
C ALA A 201 0.71 11.86 18.80
N GLU A 202 0.62 12.01 17.48
CA GLU A 202 -0.43 12.78 16.82
C GLU A 202 -1.82 12.24 17.13
N PHE A 203 -2.00 10.91 17.06
CA PHE A 203 -3.27 10.29 17.42
C PHE A 203 -3.60 10.45 18.91
N ALA A 204 -2.62 10.27 19.80
CA ALA A 204 -2.81 10.49 21.23
C ALA A 204 -3.19 11.95 21.53
N ALA A 205 -2.58 12.91 20.84
CA ALA A 205 -2.93 14.33 20.95
C ALA A 205 -4.35 14.61 20.43
N PHE A 206 -4.72 13.98 19.31
CA PHE A 206 -6.08 14.04 18.78
C PHE A 206 -7.11 13.49 19.78
N LEU A 207 -6.80 12.43 20.53
CA LEU A 207 -7.74 11.85 21.50
C LEU A 207 -7.94 12.70 22.77
N LYS A 208 -6.98 13.54 23.17
CA LYS A 208 -7.04 14.32 24.42
C LYS A 208 -8.34 15.11 24.65
N PRO A 209 -8.97 15.74 23.65
CA PRO A 209 -10.21 16.50 23.82
C PRO A 209 -11.47 15.63 23.92
N PHE A 210 -11.39 14.32 23.66
CA PHE A 210 -12.55 13.43 23.67
C PHE A 210 -12.73 12.78 25.07
N PRO A 211 -13.96 12.74 25.60
CA PRO A 211 -14.25 12.05 26.86
C PRO A 211 -14.02 10.53 26.72
N ALA A 212 -13.60 9.90 27.82
CA ALA A 212 -13.33 8.47 27.92
C ALA A 212 -14.60 7.61 27.90
#